data_AF-A0A4U1JES3-F1
#
_entry.id   AF-A0A4U1JES3-F1
#
_cell.length_a   1.000
_cell.length_b   1.000
_cell.length_c   1.000
_cell.angle_alpha   90.00
_cell.angle_beta   90.00
_cell.angle_gamma   90.00
#
_symmetry.space_group_name_H-M   'P 1'
#
loop_
_entity.id
_entity.type
_entity.pdbx_description
1 polymer ?
#
loop_
_entity_poly.entity_id
_entity_poly.type
_entity_poly.pdbx_seq_one_letter_code
_entity_poly.pdbx_strand_id
1 'polypeptide(L)'
;MRTRVQDLAREVEEREATLTDALLDHLPPKLAEALRDGRARARLPATTEAELLAAEATLLVYRDALDHAIELAPDLEDEQRALPEEAPDPQLSGSLRPFIDLFIARIVLETCEAAERGLRLAALALAKDAEVEAETKYAFRARFHAHDAPFSILAQVAYAQNDTPAEVHVFVATSVAAGTPPLRIRPQTFLHGVGKAIGLVREAEVGDERFDDLFFIEAEPDDAKRLLGPSVRKALLGVASFDIPDLDVRGGRALLHFRFEPNERLLRNATLALAGIRKSPVSVTLLR
;
A
#
# COMPACT_ATOMS: atom_id res chain seq x y z
N MET A 1 -1.63 -49.99 12.70
CA MET A 1 -2.63 -48.93 12.49
C MET A 1 -2.33 -47.68 13.33
N ARG A 2 -2.33 -47.75 14.67
CA ARG A 2 -1.94 -46.61 15.53
C ARG A 2 -0.57 -46.00 15.17
N THR A 3 0.43 -46.83 14.90
CA THR A 3 1.77 -46.38 14.43
C THR A 3 1.69 -45.59 13.12
N ARG A 4 0.89 -46.03 12.14
CA ARG A 4 0.73 -45.35 10.85
C ARG A 4 0.08 -43.98 10.99
N VAL A 5 -0.93 -43.87 11.86
CA VAL A 5 -1.55 -42.58 12.20
C VAL A 5 -0.54 -41.64 12.88
N GLN A 6 0.31 -42.16 13.76
CA GLN A 6 1.38 -41.38 14.41
C GLN A 6 2.44 -40.91 13.40
N ASP A 7 2.85 -41.78 12.47
CA ASP A 7 3.81 -41.43 11.43
C ASP A 7 3.26 -40.32 10.51
N LEU A 8 1.98 -40.44 10.09
CA LEU A 8 1.30 -39.41 9.29
C LEU A 8 1.12 -38.10 10.05
N ALA A 9 0.79 -38.16 11.35
CA ALA A 9 0.68 -36.97 12.18
C ALA A 9 2.01 -36.21 12.26
N ARG A 10 3.13 -36.94 12.37
CA ARG A 10 4.47 -36.35 12.33
C ARG A 10 4.78 -35.74 10.97
N GLU A 11 4.47 -36.42 9.86
CA GLU A 11 4.66 -35.88 8.50
C GLU A 11 3.87 -34.57 8.29
N VAL A 12 2.65 -34.49 8.81
CA VAL A 12 1.81 -33.28 8.80
C VAL A 12 2.44 -32.18 9.65
N GLU A 13 2.94 -32.50 10.85
CA GLU A 13 3.59 -31.53 11.74
C GLU A 13 4.86 -30.95 11.09
N GLU A 14 5.69 -31.77 10.44
CA GLU A 14 6.88 -31.34 9.71
C GLU A 14 6.53 -30.37 8.56
N ARG A 15 5.45 -30.64 7.84
CA ARG A 15 4.95 -29.74 6.76
C ARG A 15 4.37 -28.46 7.31
N GLU A 16 3.52 -28.53 8.35
CA GLU A 16 2.99 -27.34 9.04
C GLU A 16 4.12 -26.44 9.54
N ALA A 17 5.21 -27.02 10.05
CA ALA A 17 6.35 -26.27 10.54
C ALA A 17 7.07 -25.46 9.44
N THR A 18 6.93 -25.89 8.19
CA THR A 18 7.51 -25.23 7.00
C THR A 18 6.66 -24.05 6.53
N LEU A 19 5.37 -23.98 6.91
CA LEU A 19 4.48 -22.90 6.48
C LEU A 19 4.60 -21.67 7.39
N THR A 20 4.44 -20.50 6.80
CA THR A 20 4.18 -19.25 7.54
C THR A 20 2.68 -19.00 7.64
N ASP A 21 2.24 -18.24 8.65
CA ASP A 21 0.84 -17.82 8.73
C ASP A 21 0.43 -16.95 7.54
N ALA A 22 1.39 -16.21 6.95
CA ALA A 22 1.17 -15.37 5.78
C ALA A 22 0.73 -16.18 4.55
N LEU A 23 1.20 -17.42 4.37
CA LEU A 23 0.79 -18.25 3.24
C LEU A 23 -0.74 -18.42 3.20
N LEU A 24 -1.38 -18.64 4.35
CA LEU A 24 -2.83 -18.87 4.42
C LEU A 24 -3.66 -17.69 3.92
N ASP A 25 -3.14 -16.46 4.01
CA ASP A 25 -3.82 -15.24 3.56
C ASP A 25 -3.73 -15.07 2.03
N HIS A 26 -2.78 -15.76 1.39
CA HIS A 26 -2.54 -15.71 -0.05
C HIS A 26 -3.04 -16.95 -0.81
N LEU A 27 -3.38 -18.04 -0.12
CA LEU A 27 -3.89 -19.24 -0.75
C LEU A 27 -5.29 -19.04 -1.38
N PRO A 28 -5.62 -19.79 -2.44
CA PRO A 28 -6.98 -19.86 -2.96
C PRO A 28 -8.00 -20.19 -1.83
N PRO A 29 -9.17 -19.52 -1.77
CA PRO A 29 -10.08 -19.63 -0.62
C PRO A 29 -10.46 -21.06 -0.24
N LYS A 30 -10.68 -21.93 -1.25
CA LYS A 30 -11.00 -23.35 -1.04
C LYS A 30 -9.88 -24.13 -0.39
N LEU A 31 -8.62 -23.85 -0.76
CA LEU A 31 -7.46 -24.52 -0.19
C LEU A 31 -7.19 -24.02 1.23
N ALA A 32 -7.30 -22.71 1.46
CA ALA A 32 -7.19 -22.13 2.79
C ALA A 32 -8.25 -22.70 3.75
N GLU A 33 -9.49 -22.86 3.29
CA GLU A 33 -10.56 -23.53 4.05
C GLU A 33 -10.23 -25.00 4.32
N ALA A 34 -9.79 -25.76 3.31
CA ALA A 34 -9.40 -27.15 3.47
C ALA A 34 -8.27 -27.34 4.49
N LEU A 35 -7.29 -26.44 4.52
CA LEU A 35 -6.21 -26.46 5.51
C LEU A 35 -6.71 -26.14 6.93
N ARG A 36 -7.56 -25.12 7.08
CA ARG A 36 -8.16 -24.78 8.39
C ARG A 36 -8.98 -25.94 8.96
N ASP A 37 -9.82 -26.54 8.12
CA ASP A 37 -10.65 -27.69 8.48
C ASP A 37 -9.81 -28.93 8.78
N GLY A 38 -8.83 -29.22 7.93
CA GLY A 38 -7.89 -30.33 8.10
C GLY A 38 -7.14 -30.23 9.43
N ARG A 39 -6.62 -29.03 9.75
CA ARG A 39 -5.95 -28.74 11.02
C ARG A 39 -6.84 -28.97 12.24
N ALA A 40 -8.08 -28.51 12.18
CA ALA A 40 -9.04 -28.68 13.28
C ALA A 40 -9.37 -30.17 13.51
N ARG A 41 -9.57 -30.93 12.42
CA ARG A 41 -9.93 -32.35 12.49
C ARG A 41 -8.75 -33.25 12.86
N ALA A 42 -7.54 -32.93 12.40
CA ALA A 42 -6.32 -33.68 12.72
C ALA A 42 -5.96 -33.65 14.23
N ARG A 43 -6.48 -32.68 14.98
CA ARG A 43 -6.26 -32.54 16.43
C ARG A 43 -7.23 -33.37 17.29
N LEU A 44 -8.21 -34.04 16.69
CA LEU A 44 -9.19 -34.83 17.44
C LEU A 44 -8.55 -36.15 17.91
N PRO A 45 -8.70 -36.54 19.19
CA PRO A 45 -8.15 -37.78 19.69
C PRO A 45 -8.88 -38.99 19.10
N ALA A 46 -8.13 -40.00 18.69
CA ALA A 46 -8.67 -41.27 18.17
C ALA A 46 -8.29 -42.45 19.09
N THR A 47 -9.30 -43.14 19.59
CA THR A 47 -9.17 -44.21 20.58
C THR A 47 -9.71 -45.55 20.10
N THR A 48 -10.71 -45.54 19.21
CA THR A 48 -11.29 -46.74 18.59
C THR A 48 -10.66 -47.02 17.22
N GLU A 49 -10.80 -48.26 16.73
CA GLU A 49 -10.31 -48.63 15.38
C GLU A 49 -11.00 -47.81 14.27
N ALA A 50 -12.32 -47.58 14.39
CA ALA A 50 -13.07 -46.75 13.45
C ALA A 50 -12.58 -45.28 13.48
N GLU A 51 -12.31 -44.72 14.67
CA GLU A 51 -11.74 -43.39 14.82
C GLU A 51 -10.33 -43.30 14.23
N LEU A 52 -9.50 -44.33 14.41
CA LEU A 52 -8.15 -44.37 13.83
C LEU A 52 -8.21 -44.40 12.30
N LEU A 53 -9.19 -45.08 11.69
CA LEU A 53 -9.36 -45.13 10.23
C LEU A 53 -9.77 -43.75 9.70
N ALA A 54 -10.69 -43.09 10.39
CA ALA A 54 -11.14 -41.75 10.06
C ALA A 54 -10.02 -40.71 10.23
N ALA A 55 -9.20 -40.84 11.29
CA ALA A 55 -8.05 -40.00 11.54
C ALA A 55 -6.98 -40.18 10.45
N GLU A 56 -6.69 -41.43 10.05
CA GLU A 56 -5.77 -41.72 8.94
C GLU A 56 -6.22 -41.04 7.64
N ALA A 57 -7.49 -41.19 7.26
CA ALA A 57 -8.05 -40.57 6.07
C ALA A 57 -7.99 -39.03 6.13
N THR A 58 -8.28 -38.45 7.31
CA THR A 58 -8.21 -37.00 7.53
C THR A 58 -6.78 -36.48 7.39
N LEU A 59 -5.81 -37.16 8.00
CA LEU A 59 -4.40 -36.78 7.94
C LEU A 59 -3.85 -36.87 6.52
N LEU A 60 -4.27 -37.87 5.73
CA LEU A 60 -3.88 -37.97 4.32
C LEU A 60 -4.40 -36.78 3.50
N VAL A 61 -5.69 -36.47 3.59
CA VAL A 61 -6.29 -35.32 2.90
C VAL A 61 -5.62 -34.01 3.32
N TYR A 62 -5.33 -33.87 4.62
CA TYR A 62 -4.69 -32.67 5.13
C TYR A 62 -3.24 -32.55 4.66
N ARG A 63 -2.47 -33.64 4.68
CA ARG A 63 -1.10 -33.68 4.16
C ARG A 63 -1.08 -33.32 2.67
N ASP A 64 -1.97 -33.88 1.87
CA ASP A 64 -2.02 -33.60 0.43
C ASP A 64 -2.37 -32.13 0.16
N ALA A 65 -3.24 -31.52 0.99
CA ALA A 65 -3.52 -30.09 0.93
C ALA A 65 -2.31 -29.22 1.35
N LEU A 66 -1.54 -29.65 2.35
CA LEU A 66 -0.29 -28.99 2.76
C LEU A 66 0.75 -29.06 1.64
N ASP A 67 0.95 -30.23 1.04
CA ASP A 67 1.89 -30.42 -0.07
C ASP A 67 1.50 -29.53 -1.26
N HIS A 68 0.21 -29.44 -1.60
CA HIS A 68 -0.26 -28.54 -2.64
C HIS A 68 -0.03 -27.05 -2.30
N ALA A 69 -0.21 -26.65 -1.04
CA ALA A 69 0.07 -25.28 -0.61
C ALA A 69 1.57 -24.94 -0.68
N ILE A 70 2.45 -25.89 -0.34
CA ILE A 70 3.91 -25.75 -0.45
C ILE A 70 4.30 -25.60 -1.92
N GLU A 71 3.72 -26.42 -2.80
CA GLU A 71 3.98 -26.37 -4.25
C GLU A 71 3.58 -25.02 -4.86
N LEU A 72 2.48 -24.40 -4.40
CA LEU A 72 2.03 -23.09 -4.86
C LEU A 72 2.82 -21.91 -4.31
N ALA A 73 3.58 -22.09 -3.22
CA ALA A 73 4.22 -20.97 -2.53
C ALA A 73 5.17 -20.14 -3.42
N PRO A 74 6.04 -20.72 -4.28
CA PRO A 74 6.91 -19.94 -5.17
C PRO A 74 6.12 -19.04 -6.14
N ASP A 75 5.05 -19.58 -6.75
CA ASP A 75 4.22 -18.82 -7.69
C ASP A 75 3.52 -17.66 -6.98
N LEU A 76 2.99 -17.90 -5.76
CA LEU A 76 2.35 -16.86 -4.95
C LEU A 76 3.36 -15.78 -4.52
N GLU A 77 4.59 -16.17 -4.17
CA GLU A 77 5.64 -15.21 -3.87
C GLU A 77 6.01 -14.35 -5.09
N ASP A 78 6.09 -14.95 -6.27
CA ASP A 78 6.36 -14.24 -7.52
C ASP A 78 5.21 -13.28 -7.88
N GLU A 79 3.95 -13.69 -7.67
CA GLU A 79 2.79 -12.80 -7.77
C GLU A 79 2.88 -11.61 -6.79
N GLN A 80 3.31 -11.85 -5.55
CA GLN A 80 3.50 -10.78 -4.56
C GLN A 80 4.62 -9.80 -4.93
N ARG A 81 5.61 -10.24 -5.71
CA ARG A 81 6.73 -9.41 -6.21
C ARG A 81 6.43 -8.75 -7.55
N ALA A 82 5.42 -9.21 -8.28
CA ALA A 82 5.04 -8.66 -9.56
C ALA A 82 4.67 -7.19 -9.44
N LEU A 83 5.20 -6.39 -10.37
CA LEU A 83 5.01 -4.94 -10.39
C LEU A 83 4.01 -4.59 -11.49
N PRO A 84 2.82 -4.05 -11.16
CA PRO A 84 1.86 -3.67 -12.18
C PRO A 84 2.38 -2.55 -13.08
N GLU A 85 2.11 -2.65 -14.38
CA GLU A 85 2.49 -1.65 -15.39
C GLU A 85 1.50 -0.48 -15.48
N GLU A 86 0.33 -0.59 -14.85
CA GLU A 86 -0.67 0.47 -14.81
C GLU A 86 -0.76 1.07 -13.40
N ALA A 87 -0.84 2.41 -13.33
CA ALA A 87 -1.06 3.10 -12.08
C ALA A 87 -2.55 3.08 -11.71
N PRO A 88 -2.91 2.80 -10.45
CA PRO A 88 -4.29 2.93 -10.00
C PRO A 88 -4.69 4.41 -10.01
N ASP A 89 -5.89 4.69 -10.50
CA ASP A 89 -6.45 6.04 -10.53
C ASP A 89 -6.82 6.51 -9.10
N PRO A 90 -6.30 7.67 -8.62
CA PRO A 90 -6.84 8.30 -7.43
C PRO A 90 -8.34 8.60 -7.61
N GLN A 91 -9.13 8.38 -6.58
CA GLN A 91 -10.56 8.67 -6.62
C GLN A 91 -10.84 10.13 -6.28
N LEU A 92 -11.85 10.72 -6.92
CA LEU A 92 -12.38 12.03 -6.54
C LEU A 92 -12.85 11.98 -5.09
N SER A 93 -12.39 12.94 -4.27
CA SER A 93 -12.84 12.99 -2.88
C SER A 93 -14.21 13.64 -2.82
N GLY A 94 -15.22 12.85 -2.42
CA GLY A 94 -16.60 13.31 -2.28
C GLY A 94 -16.81 14.33 -1.15
N SER A 95 -15.88 14.41 -0.19
CA SER A 95 -15.86 15.43 0.88
C SER A 95 -15.30 16.77 0.42
N LEU A 96 -14.62 16.81 -0.73
CA LEU A 96 -13.97 17.98 -1.31
C LEU A 96 -14.87 18.64 -2.37
N ARG A 97 -16.11 18.97 -2.00
CA ARG A 97 -17.03 19.65 -2.94
C ARG A 97 -16.85 21.16 -2.87
N PRO A 98 -16.78 21.84 -4.02
CA PRO A 98 -16.81 23.29 -4.02
C PRO A 98 -18.19 23.77 -3.54
N PHE A 99 -18.25 24.50 -2.43
CA PHE A 99 -19.42 25.31 -2.10
C PHE A 99 -19.29 26.62 -2.89
N ILE A 100 -20.11 26.77 -3.93
CA ILE A 100 -19.98 27.91 -4.84
C ILE A 100 -21.03 28.96 -4.45
N ASP A 101 -20.57 29.97 -3.72
CA ASP A 101 -21.27 31.26 -3.73
C ASP A 101 -20.99 31.96 -5.07
N LEU A 102 -22.00 32.61 -5.65
CA LEU A 102 -21.93 33.34 -6.93
C LEU A 102 -20.79 34.38 -6.93
N PHE A 103 -20.44 34.93 -5.76
CA PHE A 103 -19.36 35.90 -5.60
C PHE A 103 -17.95 35.31 -5.69
N ILE A 104 -17.77 34.01 -5.39
CA ILE A 104 -16.45 33.34 -5.34
C ILE A 104 -16.18 32.52 -6.61
N ALA A 105 -17.19 32.35 -7.48
CA ALA A 105 -17.09 31.58 -8.71
C ALA A 105 -15.90 31.99 -9.60
N ARG A 106 -15.58 33.28 -9.68
CA ARG A 106 -14.44 33.76 -10.49
C ARG A 106 -13.09 33.32 -9.92
N ILE A 107 -12.90 33.42 -8.61
CA ILE A 107 -11.65 33.02 -7.95
C ILE A 107 -11.43 31.51 -8.12
N VAL A 108 -12.49 30.71 -7.91
CA VAL A 108 -12.42 29.25 -8.11
C VAL A 108 -12.06 28.90 -9.55
N LEU A 109 -12.62 29.61 -10.53
CA LEU A 109 -12.30 29.39 -11.94
C LEU A 109 -10.84 29.73 -12.26
N GLU A 110 -10.34 30.87 -11.77
CA GLU A 110 -8.93 31.26 -11.94
C GLU A 110 -7.99 30.21 -11.30
N THR A 111 -8.33 29.69 -10.12
CA THR A 111 -7.60 28.57 -9.49
C THR A 111 -7.68 27.28 -10.30
N CYS A 112 -8.83 26.97 -10.91
CA CYS A 112 -8.97 25.80 -11.78
C CYS A 112 -8.09 25.90 -13.03
N GLU A 113 -8.08 27.06 -13.69
CA GLU A 113 -7.21 27.30 -14.85
C GLU A 113 -5.72 27.22 -14.49
N ALA A 114 -5.34 27.75 -13.31
CA ALA A 114 -3.99 27.65 -12.79
C ALA A 114 -3.60 26.18 -12.49
N ALA A 115 -4.48 25.43 -11.82
CA ALA A 115 -4.26 24.02 -11.51
C ALA A 115 -4.15 23.15 -12.78
N GLU A 116 -5.04 23.33 -13.76
CA GLU A 116 -4.97 22.61 -15.04
C GLU A 116 -3.66 22.91 -15.76
N ARG A 117 -3.30 24.20 -15.88
CA ARG A 117 -2.09 24.63 -16.57
C ARG A 117 -0.83 24.12 -15.86
N GLY A 118 -0.79 24.24 -14.54
CA GLY A 118 0.30 23.76 -13.70
C GLY A 118 0.50 22.26 -13.84
N LEU A 119 -0.59 21.49 -13.76
CA LEU A 119 -0.57 20.04 -13.96
C LEU A 119 -0.08 19.68 -15.36
N ARG A 120 -0.63 20.33 -16.40
CA ARG A 120 -0.27 20.07 -17.80
C ARG A 120 1.20 20.34 -18.08
N LEU A 121 1.71 21.51 -17.68
CA LEU A 121 3.12 21.87 -17.90
C LEU A 121 4.06 20.95 -17.12
N ALA A 122 3.74 20.64 -15.86
CA ALA A 122 4.55 19.77 -15.03
C ALA A 122 4.56 18.32 -15.54
N ALA A 123 3.41 17.78 -15.95
CA ALA A 123 3.31 16.44 -16.52
C ALA A 123 4.10 16.33 -17.84
N LEU A 124 3.97 17.31 -18.75
CA LEU A 124 4.72 17.34 -20.01
C LEU A 124 6.24 17.51 -19.82
N ALA A 125 6.66 18.18 -18.74
CA ALA A 125 8.07 18.30 -18.38
C ALA A 125 8.66 16.99 -17.83
N LEU A 126 7.82 16.12 -17.25
CA LEU A 126 8.22 14.80 -16.76
C LEU A 126 8.17 13.74 -17.88
N ALA A 127 7.16 13.81 -18.74
CA ALA A 127 6.91 12.84 -19.81
C ALA A 127 6.27 13.54 -21.01
N LYS A 128 6.90 13.44 -22.19
CA LYS A 128 6.45 14.17 -23.40
C LYS A 128 5.11 13.68 -23.93
N ASP A 129 4.78 12.43 -23.63
CA ASP A 129 3.57 11.71 -23.98
C ASP A 129 2.50 11.76 -22.87
N ALA A 130 2.68 12.63 -21.86
CA ALA A 130 1.70 12.76 -20.79
C ALA A 130 0.32 13.17 -21.32
N GLU A 131 -0.68 12.37 -20.96
CA GLU A 131 -2.08 12.64 -21.28
C GLU A 131 -2.70 13.41 -20.13
N VAL A 132 -3.36 14.53 -20.43
CA VAL A 132 -4.02 15.37 -19.43
C VAL A 132 -5.45 15.64 -19.85
N GLU A 133 -6.39 15.24 -19.00
CA GLU A 133 -7.83 15.35 -19.22
C GLU A 133 -8.53 16.05 -18.06
N ALA A 134 -9.63 16.75 -18.38
CA ALA A 134 -10.54 17.26 -17.38
C ALA A 134 -11.55 16.16 -17.01
N GLU A 135 -11.51 15.69 -15.77
CA GLU A 135 -12.45 14.69 -15.26
C GLU A 135 -13.76 15.35 -14.83
N THR A 136 -13.65 16.54 -14.25
CA THR A 136 -14.78 17.44 -13.98
C THR A 136 -14.34 18.88 -14.22
N LYS A 137 -15.25 19.84 -14.03
CA LYS A 137 -14.91 21.27 -14.06
C LYS A 137 -13.87 21.68 -13.00
N TYR A 138 -13.73 20.92 -11.92
CA TYR A 138 -12.87 21.23 -10.78
C TYR A 138 -11.80 20.17 -10.54
N ALA A 139 -11.65 19.21 -11.45
CA ALA A 139 -10.73 18.09 -11.30
C ALA A 139 -10.08 17.72 -12.62
N PHE A 140 -8.76 17.61 -12.59
CA PHE A 140 -7.92 17.36 -13.75
C PHE A 140 -7.03 16.17 -13.48
N ARG A 141 -6.91 15.28 -14.46
CA ARG A 141 -6.13 14.06 -14.35
C ARG A 141 -5.00 14.07 -15.36
N ALA A 142 -3.83 13.63 -14.93
CA ALA A 142 -2.71 13.34 -15.80
C ALA A 142 -2.27 11.90 -15.65
N ARG A 143 -2.00 11.21 -16.77
CA ARG A 143 -1.42 9.87 -16.78
C ARG A 143 -0.16 9.86 -17.64
N PHE A 144 0.90 9.23 -17.14
CA PHE A 144 2.19 9.15 -17.85
C PHE A 144 3.12 8.13 -17.21
N HIS A 145 4.22 7.84 -17.90
CA HIS A 145 5.34 7.06 -17.36
C HIS A 145 6.53 7.97 -17.07
N ALA A 146 7.12 7.84 -15.89
CA ALA A 146 8.35 8.52 -15.53
C ALA A 146 9.17 7.66 -14.57
N HIS A 147 10.50 7.80 -14.58
CA HIS A 147 11.37 7.11 -13.62
C HIS A 147 11.16 5.58 -13.54
N ASP A 148 10.80 4.95 -14.67
CA ASP A 148 10.44 3.52 -14.79
C ASP A 148 9.21 3.10 -13.97
N ALA A 149 8.25 4.01 -13.81
CA ALA A 149 6.99 3.77 -13.11
C ALA A 149 5.81 4.46 -13.83
N PRO A 150 4.63 3.81 -13.84
CA PRO A 150 3.40 4.46 -14.26
C PRO A 150 2.90 5.42 -13.17
N PHE A 151 2.35 6.55 -13.58
CA PHE A 151 1.74 7.52 -12.68
C PHE A 151 0.34 7.92 -13.12
N SER A 152 -0.55 8.07 -12.13
CA SER A 152 -1.80 8.80 -12.27
C SER A 152 -1.84 9.92 -11.25
N ILE A 153 -2.03 11.15 -11.73
CA ILE A 153 -2.12 12.36 -10.90
C ILE A 153 -3.51 12.93 -11.03
N LEU A 154 -4.14 13.25 -9.90
CA LEU A 154 -5.42 13.94 -9.83
C LEU A 154 -5.22 15.26 -9.09
N ALA A 155 -5.47 16.37 -9.75
CA ALA A 155 -5.55 17.69 -9.13
C ALA A 155 -7.04 18.09 -8.99
N GLN A 156 -7.49 18.36 -7.78
CA GLN A 156 -8.88 18.72 -7.45
C GLN A 156 -8.92 20.04 -6.69
N VAL A 157 -9.70 21.01 -7.17
CA VAL A 157 -9.94 22.29 -6.49
C VAL A 157 -11.15 22.16 -5.58
N ALA A 158 -10.98 22.42 -4.29
CA ALA A 158 -12.03 22.24 -3.29
C ALA A 158 -11.86 23.11 -2.04
N TYR A 159 -12.86 23.11 -1.16
CA TYR A 159 -12.75 23.69 0.18
C TYR A 159 -12.62 22.57 1.21
N ALA A 160 -11.72 22.74 2.17
CA ALA A 160 -11.70 21.90 3.37
C ALA A 160 -12.78 22.41 4.34
N GLN A 161 -13.81 21.62 4.64
CA GLN A 161 -14.71 21.80 5.79
C GLN A 161 -15.05 23.27 6.21
N ASN A 162 -15.55 24.08 5.28
CA ASN A 162 -15.93 25.51 5.45
C ASN A 162 -14.79 26.54 5.48
N ASP A 163 -13.53 26.14 5.32
CA ASP A 163 -12.43 27.09 5.20
C ASP A 163 -12.44 27.76 3.82
N THR A 164 -12.15 29.06 3.85
CA THR A 164 -11.77 29.86 2.68
C THR A 164 -10.30 30.21 2.84
N PRO A 165 -9.50 30.21 1.76
CA PRO A 165 -9.87 30.06 0.34
C PRO A 165 -10.00 28.60 -0.13
N ALA A 166 -10.44 28.41 -1.38
CA ALA A 166 -10.35 27.10 -2.04
C ALA A 166 -8.89 26.68 -2.21
N GLU A 167 -8.60 25.41 -1.99
CA GLU A 167 -7.26 24.81 -2.09
C GLU A 167 -7.20 23.81 -3.25
N VAL A 168 -6.00 23.63 -3.80
CA VAL A 168 -5.72 22.59 -4.79
C VAL A 168 -5.19 21.35 -4.07
N HIS A 169 -5.98 20.29 -4.05
CA HIS A 169 -5.57 18.98 -3.56
C HIS A 169 -4.97 18.19 -4.70
N VAL A 170 -3.74 17.71 -4.54
CA VAL A 170 -3.07 16.90 -5.54
C VAL A 170 -2.82 15.51 -4.97
N PHE A 171 -3.30 14.51 -5.70
CA PHE A 171 -3.10 13.10 -5.41
C PHE A 171 -2.20 12.52 -6.49
N VAL A 172 -1.06 11.94 -6.11
CA VAL A 172 -0.13 11.27 -7.02
C VAL A 172 -0.11 9.80 -6.66
N ALA A 173 -0.46 8.93 -7.59
CA ALA A 173 -0.46 7.49 -7.38
C ALA A 173 0.47 6.76 -8.36
N THR A 174 1.08 5.69 -7.86
CA THR A 174 1.75 4.65 -8.64
C THR A 174 1.29 3.27 -8.16
N SER A 175 1.44 2.27 -9.01
CA SER A 175 1.43 0.88 -8.58
C SER A 175 2.68 0.53 -7.77
N VAL A 176 2.52 -0.38 -6.82
CA VAL A 176 3.62 -1.09 -6.15
C VAL A 176 3.29 -2.58 -6.15
N ALA A 177 4.28 -3.42 -5.90
CA ALA A 177 4.06 -4.86 -5.80
C ALA A 177 3.12 -5.17 -4.63
N ALA A 178 2.26 -6.18 -4.77
CA ALA A 178 1.23 -6.51 -3.78
C ALA A 178 1.83 -6.84 -2.40
N GLY A 179 3.02 -7.46 -2.37
CA GLY A 179 3.78 -7.76 -1.17
C GLY A 179 4.53 -6.58 -0.55
N THR A 180 4.39 -5.37 -1.09
CA THR A 180 4.96 -4.17 -0.46
C THR A 180 4.31 -3.96 0.90
N PRO A 181 5.10 -3.85 2.00
CA PRO A 181 4.53 -3.73 3.34
C PRO A 181 3.74 -2.41 3.47
N PRO A 182 2.73 -2.39 4.34
CA PRO A 182 1.96 -1.17 4.57
C PRO A 182 2.85 -0.09 5.19
N LEU A 183 2.72 1.12 4.67
CA LEU A 183 3.40 2.30 5.19
C LEU A 183 2.46 3.49 5.11
N ARG A 184 2.31 4.21 6.21
CA ARG A 184 1.61 5.49 6.22
C ARG A 184 2.48 6.58 6.82
N ILE A 185 2.55 7.71 6.13
CA ILE A 185 3.21 8.92 6.60
C ILE A 185 2.20 10.04 6.61
N ARG A 186 2.27 10.87 7.65
CA ARG A 186 1.40 12.04 7.82
C ARG A 186 2.15 13.16 8.53
N PRO A 187 1.73 14.43 8.39
CA PRO A 187 2.36 15.53 9.12
C PRO A 187 2.39 15.27 10.62
N GLN A 188 3.54 15.49 11.25
CA GLN A 188 3.64 15.40 12.70
C GLN A 188 2.86 16.55 13.34
N THR A 189 1.77 16.25 14.05
CA THR A 189 1.04 17.26 14.83
C THR A 189 1.39 17.18 16.30
N PHE A 190 1.40 18.32 17.00
CA PHE A 190 1.75 18.44 18.43
C PHE A 190 0.99 17.47 19.36
N LEU A 191 -0.21 17.00 18.97
CA LEU A 191 -1.02 16.06 19.75
C LEU A 191 -0.43 14.63 19.78
N HIS A 192 0.49 14.28 18.88
CA HIS A 192 1.12 12.96 18.85
C HIS A 192 2.13 12.73 19.98
N GLY A 193 2.62 13.80 20.61
CA GLY A 193 3.44 13.69 21.82
C GLY A 193 2.73 13.02 23.00
N VAL A 194 1.40 13.06 23.04
CA VAL A 194 0.60 12.43 24.12
C VAL A 194 0.26 10.96 23.79
N GLY A 195 0.06 10.63 22.50
CA GLY A 195 -0.17 9.25 22.05
C GLY A 195 1.05 8.34 22.26
N LYS A 196 2.27 8.88 22.12
CA LYS A 196 3.54 8.21 22.46
C LYS A 196 3.55 7.62 23.88
N ALA A 197 2.88 8.27 24.83
CA ALA A 197 2.87 7.85 26.23
C ALA A 197 1.92 6.68 26.53
N ILE A 198 1.01 6.33 25.62
CA ILE A 198 -0.03 5.29 25.85
C ILE A 198 0.25 4.01 25.03
N GLY A 199 1.32 3.98 24.22
CA GLY A 199 1.75 2.76 23.50
C GLY A 199 0.76 2.25 22.44
N LEU A 200 -0.23 3.06 22.05
CA LEU A 200 -1.27 2.68 21.10
C LEU A 200 -0.85 2.82 19.63
N VAL A 201 0.23 3.53 19.33
CA VAL A 201 0.68 3.74 17.94
C VAL A 201 2.14 3.33 17.80
N ARG A 202 2.41 2.37 16.91
CA ARG A 202 3.77 1.97 16.53
C ARG A 202 4.32 3.04 15.59
N GLU A 203 5.12 3.94 16.14
CA GLU A 203 5.88 4.93 15.38
C GLU A 203 7.25 4.35 15.04
N ALA A 204 7.60 4.40 13.76
CA ALA A 204 8.94 4.08 13.29
C ALA A 204 9.77 5.36 13.15
N GLU A 205 11.07 5.28 13.42
CA GLU A 205 12.03 6.33 13.11
C GLU A 205 12.99 5.82 12.04
N VAL A 206 13.32 6.66 11.07
CA VAL A 206 14.23 6.32 9.97
C VAL A 206 15.65 6.82 10.19
N GLY A 207 15.89 7.53 11.30
CA GLY A 207 17.21 7.98 11.75
C GLY A 207 17.70 9.23 11.03
N ASP A 208 16.77 10.08 10.61
CA ASP A 208 17.03 11.33 9.89
C ASP A 208 16.22 12.43 10.59
N GLU A 209 16.85 13.13 11.54
CA GLU A 209 16.18 14.07 12.44
C GLU A 209 15.26 15.06 11.70
N ARG A 210 15.71 15.61 10.57
CA ARG A 210 14.90 16.56 9.78
C ARG A 210 13.64 15.93 9.19
N PHE A 211 13.70 14.64 8.87
CA PHE A 211 12.57 13.89 8.37
C PHE A 211 11.65 13.47 9.51
N ASP A 212 12.22 12.90 10.57
CA ASP A 212 11.51 12.38 11.75
C ASP A 212 10.79 13.52 12.53
N ASP A 213 11.29 14.77 12.46
CA ASP A 213 10.65 15.96 13.03
C ASP A 213 9.43 16.46 12.23
N LEU A 214 9.34 16.14 10.94
CA LEU A 214 8.26 16.61 10.06
C LEU A 214 7.15 15.59 9.89
N PHE A 215 7.49 14.31 10.02
CA PHE A 215 6.64 13.20 9.60
C PHE A 215 6.40 12.22 10.75
N PHE A 216 5.14 11.82 10.89
CA PHE A 216 4.75 10.68 11.70
C PHE A 216 4.67 9.44 10.82
N ILE A 217 5.38 8.37 11.19
CA ILE A 217 5.55 7.16 10.36
C ILE A 217 4.88 5.97 11.04
N GLU A 218 3.83 5.44 10.40
CA GLU A 218 3.13 4.21 10.80
C GLU A 218 3.58 3.06 9.88
N ALA A 219 4.54 2.27 10.36
CA ALA A 219 5.04 1.05 9.71
C ALA A 219 5.86 0.24 10.70
N GLU A 220 6.18 -1.01 10.34
CA GLU A 220 7.23 -1.76 11.05
C GLU A 220 8.60 -1.09 10.79
N PRO A 221 9.49 -0.96 11.82
CA PRO A 221 10.71 -0.15 11.70
C PRO A 221 11.64 -0.53 10.54
N ASP A 222 11.82 -1.83 10.29
CA ASP A 222 12.70 -2.31 9.22
C ASP A 222 12.08 -2.07 7.83
N ASP A 223 10.77 -2.20 7.71
CA ASP A 223 10.03 -1.89 6.49
C ASP A 223 10.04 -0.37 6.21
N ALA A 224 9.87 0.45 7.25
CA ALA A 224 9.97 1.90 7.15
C ALA A 224 11.35 2.32 6.62
N LYS A 225 12.44 1.81 7.20
CA LYS A 225 13.81 2.11 6.75
C LYS A 225 14.07 1.64 5.32
N ARG A 226 13.52 0.49 4.93
CA ARG A 226 13.64 -0.06 3.57
C ARG A 226 12.91 0.79 2.55
N LEU A 227 11.64 1.14 2.80
CA LEU A 227 10.82 1.95 1.88
C LEU A 227 11.24 3.42 1.85
N LEU A 228 11.69 3.95 3.00
CA LEU A 228 12.11 5.34 3.17
C LEU A 228 13.62 5.47 3.17
N GLY A 229 14.24 4.94 2.11
CA GLY A 229 15.66 5.15 1.84
C GLY A 229 16.01 6.65 1.65
N PRO A 230 17.30 7.01 1.66
CA PRO A 230 17.74 8.41 1.62
C PRO A 230 17.21 9.23 0.43
N SER A 231 17.06 8.60 -0.74
CA SER A 231 16.52 9.24 -1.94
C SER A 231 15.03 9.57 -1.80
N VAL A 232 14.24 8.63 -1.25
CA VAL A 232 12.80 8.80 -1.00
C VAL A 232 12.59 9.90 0.03
N ARG A 233 13.35 9.89 1.14
CA ARG A 233 13.27 10.94 2.17
C ARG A 233 13.62 12.31 1.61
N LYS A 234 14.71 12.42 0.84
CA LYS A 234 15.11 13.67 0.18
C LYS A 234 14.01 14.19 -0.76
N ALA A 235 13.38 13.30 -1.52
CA ALA A 235 12.30 13.66 -2.42
C ALA A 235 11.05 14.13 -1.66
N LEU A 236 10.65 13.42 -0.61
CA LEU A 236 9.54 13.80 0.28
C LEU A 236 9.80 15.15 0.99
N LEU A 237 11.02 15.40 1.47
CA LEU A 237 11.41 16.73 2.00
C LEU A 237 11.33 17.83 0.93
N GLY A 238 11.60 17.48 -0.33
CA GLY A 238 11.42 18.38 -1.47
C GLY A 238 9.95 18.67 -1.81
N VAL A 239 9.01 17.79 -1.42
CA VAL A 239 7.56 18.07 -1.44
C VAL A 239 7.19 18.91 -0.22
N ALA A 240 7.69 18.54 0.97
CA ALA A 240 7.47 19.22 2.24
C ALA A 240 7.88 20.70 2.26
N SER A 241 8.77 21.13 1.35
CA SER A 241 9.10 22.56 1.19
C SER A 241 7.94 23.41 0.65
N PHE A 242 6.87 22.78 0.15
CA PHE A 242 5.66 23.45 -0.34
C PHE A 242 4.48 23.19 0.60
N ASP A 243 4.20 21.92 0.90
CA ASP A 243 3.20 21.44 1.86
C ASP A 243 3.66 20.08 2.39
N ILE A 244 3.40 19.76 3.66
CA ILE A 244 3.81 18.49 4.25
C ILE A 244 2.83 17.41 3.76
N PRO A 245 3.28 16.44 2.93
CA PRO A 245 2.38 15.49 2.31
C PRO A 245 1.95 14.35 3.26
N ASP A 246 0.79 13.77 2.97
CA ASP A 246 0.39 12.45 3.44
C ASP A 246 0.81 11.39 2.40
N LEU A 247 1.35 10.25 2.86
CA LEU A 247 1.67 9.08 2.03
C LEU A 247 0.96 7.85 2.57
N ASP A 248 0.32 7.08 1.70
CA ASP A 248 -0.28 5.78 2.03
C ASP A 248 0.18 4.73 1.02
N VAL A 249 0.83 3.68 1.50
CA VAL A 249 1.26 2.51 0.74
C VAL A 249 0.49 1.30 1.27
N ARG A 250 -0.37 0.73 0.43
CA ARG A 250 -1.25 -0.39 0.78
C ARG A 250 -1.83 -1.03 -0.47
N GLY A 251 -1.96 -2.36 -0.45
CA GLY A 251 -2.77 -3.10 -1.42
C GLY A 251 -2.37 -2.87 -2.87
N GLY A 252 -1.06 -2.88 -3.15
CA GLY A 252 -0.53 -2.67 -4.51
C GLY A 252 -0.54 -1.21 -4.99
N ARG A 253 -0.84 -0.24 -4.12
CA ARG A 253 -0.83 1.19 -4.44
C ARG A 253 0.06 1.97 -3.47
N ALA A 254 0.79 2.95 -4.00
CA ALA A 254 1.36 4.05 -3.23
C ALA A 254 0.71 5.36 -3.67
N LEU A 255 0.15 6.11 -2.71
CA LEU A 255 -0.61 7.34 -2.92
C LEU A 255 -0.03 8.46 -2.06
N LEU A 256 0.43 9.53 -2.70
CA LEU A 256 0.87 10.76 -2.05
C LEU A 256 -0.21 11.83 -2.21
N HIS A 257 -0.53 12.54 -1.15
CA HIS A 257 -1.49 13.65 -1.14
C HIS A 257 -0.85 14.90 -0.51
N PHE A 258 -1.05 16.06 -1.15
CA PHE A 258 -0.67 17.36 -0.62
C PHE A 258 -1.61 18.46 -1.13
N ARG A 259 -1.51 19.65 -0.54
CA ARG A 259 -2.38 20.81 -0.78
C ARG A 259 -1.57 21.97 -1.33
N PHE A 260 -1.29 21.92 -2.63
CA PHE A 260 -0.52 22.96 -3.31
C PHE A 260 -0.76 22.92 -4.82
N GLU A 261 -0.61 24.06 -5.50
CA GLU A 261 -0.72 24.13 -6.95
C GLU A 261 0.35 23.27 -7.66
N PRO A 262 -0.02 22.39 -8.59
CA PRO A 262 0.92 21.52 -9.27
C PRO A 262 1.96 22.33 -10.05
N ASN A 263 3.23 22.03 -9.83
CA ASN A 263 4.35 22.58 -10.58
C ASN A 263 5.42 21.51 -10.82
N GLU A 264 6.33 21.77 -11.75
CA GLU A 264 7.33 20.78 -12.17
C GLU A 264 8.15 20.24 -11.00
N ARG A 265 8.69 21.12 -10.15
CA ARG A 265 9.56 20.73 -9.04
C ARG A 265 8.82 19.86 -8.04
N LEU A 266 7.58 20.22 -7.72
CA LEU A 266 6.72 19.49 -6.79
C LEU A 266 6.37 18.10 -7.33
N LEU A 267 5.87 18.01 -8.57
CA LEU A 267 5.51 16.73 -9.17
C LEU A 267 6.73 15.84 -9.40
N ARG A 268 7.88 16.41 -9.79
CA ARG A 268 9.15 15.67 -9.91
C ARG A 268 9.55 15.01 -8.59
N ASN A 269 9.48 15.75 -7.49
CA ASN A 269 9.82 15.20 -6.18
C ASN A 269 8.80 14.13 -5.74
N ALA A 270 7.50 14.37 -5.96
CA ALA A 270 6.46 13.38 -5.66
C ALA A 270 6.66 12.07 -6.45
N THR A 271 6.90 12.15 -7.76
CA THR A 271 7.12 10.97 -8.60
C THR A 271 8.43 10.26 -8.29
N LEU A 272 9.51 10.98 -7.96
CA LEU A 272 10.76 10.37 -7.49
C LEU A 272 10.60 9.61 -6.18
N ALA A 273 9.85 10.16 -5.22
CA ALA A 273 9.58 9.49 -3.94
C ALA A 273 8.82 8.18 -4.18
N LEU A 274 7.71 8.24 -4.94
CA LEU A 274 6.87 7.09 -5.24
C LEU A 274 7.58 6.04 -6.11
N ALA A 275 8.38 6.45 -7.09
CA ALA A 275 9.21 5.53 -7.88
C ALA A 275 10.26 4.82 -7.02
N GLY A 276 10.86 5.53 -6.04
CA GLY A 276 11.79 4.93 -5.10
C GLY A 276 11.13 3.86 -4.22
N ILE A 277 9.91 4.13 -3.74
CA ILE A 277 9.10 3.15 -3.01
C ILE A 277 8.79 1.95 -3.90
N ARG A 278 8.33 2.17 -5.14
CA ARG A 278 8.01 1.10 -6.11
C ARG A 278 9.21 0.20 -6.39
N LYS A 279 10.43 0.75 -6.42
CA LYS A 279 11.69 0.01 -6.66
C LYS A 279 12.23 -0.68 -5.42
N SER A 280 11.62 -0.49 -4.25
CA SER A 280 12.10 -1.09 -3.01
C SER A 280 11.88 -2.61 -3.03
N PRO A 281 12.88 -3.41 -2.61
CA PRO A 281 12.79 -4.86 -2.72
C PRO A 281 11.70 -5.40 -1.81
N VAL A 282 10.83 -6.28 -2.31
CA VAL A 282 9.75 -6.90 -1.54
C VAL A 282 10.28 -8.14 -0.82
N SER A 283 10.24 -8.14 0.51
CA SER A 283 10.63 -9.28 1.34
C SER A 283 9.40 -10.09 1.73
N VAL A 284 8.91 -10.91 0.81
CA VAL A 284 7.88 -11.92 1.08
C VAL A 284 8.53 -13.28 1.07
N THR A 285 8.32 -14.04 2.14
CA THR A 285 8.71 -15.45 2.26
C THR A 285 7.53 -16.18 2.89
N LEU A 286 6.88 -17.04 2.11
CA LEU A 286 5.67 -17.75 2.53
C LEU A 286 5.99 -19.10 3.17
N LEU A 287 7.21 -19.60 2.97
CA LEU A 287 7.76 -20.78 3.63
C LEU A 287 8.89 -20.37 4.60
N ARG A 288 9.20 -21.23 5.58
CA ARG A 288 10.26 -21.00 6.58
C ARG A 288 11.61 -21.58 6.15
#